data_AF-A0A0D2FFE7-F1
#
_entry.id   AF-A0A0D2FFE7-F1
#
_cell.length_a   1.000
_cell.length_b   1.000
_cell.length_c   1.000
_cell.angle_alpha   90.00
_cell.angle_beta   90.00
_cell.angle_gamma   90.00
#
_symmetry.space_group_name_H-M   'P 1'
#
loop_
_entity.id
_entity.type
_entity.pdbx_description
1 polymer ?
#
loop_
_entity_poly.entity_id
_entity_poly.type
_entity_poly.pdbx_seq_one_letter_code
_entity_poly.pdbx_strand_id
1 'polypeptide(L)'
;MSGFEVVGFILALYPMVVDAVVYCKKVRSGEIIHDLLEEVRAEKVIFCGSIQHLCLSQISGTKVVGVVDPNSEDFNLWQQSSFLKSLLAAHATETTASILETLKSIHLELQHIQQELDKINPSAVEFRARLKTFVFALKSGPDTSAVKSSLKKIHKLNKRLCRLVSSRTQHRHAPRSGIETTLCGSTCAVFATGVFRAVESHYRCSCQRDHPTKLQVPPLPLPRSDAGKGPKPTLRLLFSVDDELSLEKHGSGIRRSESMSQSFLSGETSVSSSKSPGTDAEHSQGDYSLSSVQSHNSLASSMTLVFNPKCYCLAVTECGKDRSDEITDICSSIRALAQASDAPSKRQTLGILRADSVNYELLSPGPIGDGDAKAVLSLDDLFTGDQNKLARRHRINLALSLAWGITTLHQTPWIGPSWTWSDFSAVTNRQRGQFDEGLFITKYFPSQRNIISPGPLDQQTTPSLLSIAIGEPVIARLGYALIELAAGKRLASLHEPSASTSTDKDLQDLLTARHLLDTGFVRDEECEAYSAVVHACLYQQIQRDEGLGLMKLRSQDAWFERDLTRAIVQPLYNMYTREWGSPSTAVSAY
;
A
#
# COMPACT_ATOMS: atom_id res chain seq x y z
N MET A 1 -10.36 -17.78 38.02
CA MET A 1 -9.84 -17.45 36.68
C MET A 1 -8.83 -16.33 36.78
N SER A 2 -7.65 -16.47 36.19
CA SER A 2 -6.50 -15.54 36.30
C SER A 2 -6.69 -14.15 35.67
N GLY A 3 -7.94 -13.78 35.34
CA GLY A 3 -8.32 -12.50 34.73
C GLY A 3 -8.35 -12.57 33.20
N PHE A 4 -7.22 -12.87 32.56
CA PHE A 4 -7.11 -12.86 31.09
C PHE A 4 -7.60 -14.13 30.40
N GLU A 5 -7.77 -15.23 31.15
CA GLU A 5 -8.49 -16.43 30.65
C GLU A 5 -9.85 -16.06 30.06
N VAL A 6 -10.50 -15.01 30.58
CA VAL A 6 -11.79 -14.47 30.11
C VAL A 6 -11.76 -14.13 28.62
N VAL A 7 -10.60 -13.73 28.08
CA VAL A 7 -10.45 -13.45 26.63
C VAL A 7 -10.71 -14.70 25.81
N GLY A 8 -10.12 -15.84 26.19
CA GLY A 8 -10.36 -17.12 25.52
C GLY A 8 -11.84 -17.52 25.55
N PHE A 9 -12.52 -17.29 26.68
CA PHE A 9 -13.96 -17.55 26.78
C PHE A 9 -14.79 -16.62 25.90
N ILE A 10 -14.47 -15.33 25.84
CA ILE A 10 -15.16 -14.38 24.93
C ILE A 10 -14.99 -14.81 23.48
N LEU A 11 -13.76 -15.17 23.08
CA LEU A 11 -13.46 -15.62 21.71
C LEU A 11 -14.18 -16.92 21.35
N ALA A 12 -14.37 -17.83 22.30
CA ALA A 12 -15.15 -19.05 22.12
C ALA A 12 -16.67 -18.79 22.07
N LEU A 13 -17.17 -17.78 22.81
CA LEU A 13 -18.59 -17.44 22.87
C LEU A 13 -19.10 -16.68 21.63
N TYR A 14 -18.28 -15.82 21.02
CA TYR A 14 -18.69 -15.06 19.84
C TYR A 14 -19.18 -15.95 18.67
N PRO A 15 -18.45 -17.00 18.25
CA PRO A 15 -18.94 -17.96 17.26
C PRO A 15 -20.29 -18.56 17.62
N MET A 16 -20.50 -18.96 18.89
CA MET A 16 -21.77 -19.53 19.34
C MET A 16 -22.93 -18.54 19.20
N VAL A 17 -22.72 -17.28 19.58
CA VAL A 17 -23.73 -16.22 19.42
C VAL A 17 -24.00 -15.94 17.93
N VAL A 18 -22.96 -15.88 17.10
CA VAL A 18 -23.11 -15.72 15.65
C VAL A 18 -23.90 -16.88 15.04
N ASP A 19 -23.58 -18.12 15.38
CA ASP A 19 -24.24 -19.32 14.86
C ASP A 19 -25.71 -19.38 15.31
N ALA A 20 -25.99 -19.01 16.56
CA ALA A 20 -27.35 -18.91 17.07
C ALA A 20 -28.16 -17.83 16.32
N VAL A 21 -27.58 -16.66 16.02
CA VAL A 21 -28.24 -15.62 15.23
C VAL A 21 -28.41 -16.04 13.76
N VAL A 22 -27.42 -16.71 13.17
CA VAL A 22 -27.52 -17.28 11.81
C VAL A 22 -28.61 -18.35 11.75
N TYR A 23 -28.74 -19.18 12.77
CA TYR A 23 -29.81 -20.16 12.88
C TYR A 23 -31.18 -19.46 12.93
N CYS A 24 -31.33 -18.39 13.73
CA CYS A 24 -32.53 -17.54 13.71
C CYS A 24 -32.81 -16.95 12.31
N LYS A 25 -31.78 -16.57 11.54
CA LYS A 25 -31.90 -16.09 10.15
C LYS A 25 -32.38 -17.17 9.19
N LYS A 26 -31.88 -18.41 9.31
CA LYS A 26 -32.32 -19.53 8.44
C LYS A 26 -33.79 -19.89 8.65
N VAL A 27 -34.29 -19.70 9.86
CA VAL A 27 -35.70 -19.95 10.16
C VAL A 27 -36.60 -18.78 9.70
N ARG A 28 -36.05 -17.61 9.36
CA ARG A 28 -36.83 -16.44 8.90
C ARG A 28 -36.03 -15.44 8.05
N SER A 29 -36.53 -15.11 6.85
CA SER A 29 -36.06 -13.97 6.08
C SER A 29 -36.63 -12.65 6.64
N GLY A 30 -35.80 -11.87 7.31
CA GLY A 30 -36.16 -10.52 7.77
C GLY A 30 -34.94 -9.64 7.99
N GLU A 31 -35.03 -8.39 7.54
CA GLU A 31 -33.96 -7.37 7.60
C GLU A 31 -33.41 -7.19 9.03
N ILE A 32 -34.28 -7.23 10.05
CA ILE A 32 -33.89 -7.02 11.45
C ILE A 32 -32.89 -8.07 11.96
N ILE A 33 -33.02 -9.34 11.55
CA ILE A 33 -32.09 -10.40 11.96
C ILE A 33 -30.77 -10.27 11.20
N HIS A 34 -30.83 -9.78 9.96
CA HIS A 34 -29.64 -9.45 9.19
C HIS A 34 -28.83 -8.35 9.88
N ASP A 35 -29.48 -7.26 10.29
CA ASP A 35 -28.83 -6.15 10.99
C ASP A 35 -28.20 -6.58 12.30
N LEU A 36 -28.91 -7.41 13.09
CA LEU A 36 -28.39 -7.96 14.33
C LEU A 36 -27.15 -8.84 14.11
N LEU A 37 -27.16 -9.66 13.04
CA LEU A 37 -26.04 -10.52 12.69
C LEU A 37 -24.80 -9.70 12.29
N GLU A 38 -24.99 -8.67 11.47
CA GLU A 38 -23.92 -7.76 11.08
C GLU A 38 -23.37 -6.98 12.29
N GLU A 39 -24.22 -6.54 13.20
CA GLU A 39 -23.80 -5.86 14.45
C GLU A 39 -22.96 -6.80 15.35
N VAL A 40 -23.39 -8.04 15.56
CA VAL A 40 -22.61 -9.05 16.32
C VAL A 40 -21.25 -9.32 15.67
N ARG A 41 -21.21 -9.43 14.33
CA ARG A 41 -19.97 -9.65 13.57
C ARG A 41 -19.03 -8.46 13.69
N ALA A 42 -19.54 -7.24 13.56
CA ALA A 42 -18.76 -6.03 13.72
C ALA A 42 -18.15 -5.95 15.12
N GLU A 43 -18.93 -6.23 16.16
CA GLU A 43 -18.44 -6.25 17.55
C GLU A 43 -17.37 -7.32 17.79
N LYS A 44 -17.50 -8.50 17.17
CA LYS A 44 -16.46 -9.53 17.20
C LYS A 44 -15.16 -9.02 16.58
N VAL A 45 -15.22 -8.38 15.41
CA VAL A 45 -14.03 -7.85 14.71
C VAL A 45 -13.33 -6.78 15.56
N ILE A 46 -14.09 -5.85 16.15
CA ILE A 46 -13.55 -4.80 17.03
C ILE A 46 -12.88 -5.40 18.26
N PHE A 47 -13.51 -6.39 18.89
CA PHE A 47 -12.95 -7.11 20.02
C PHE A 47 -11.64 -7.81 19.63
N CYS A 48 -11.65 -8.59 18.55
CA CYS A 48 -10.48 -9.29 18.04
C CYS A 48 -9.31 -8.32 17.77
N GLY A 49 -9.56 -7.19 17.09
CA GLY A 49 -8.54 -6.18 16.84
C GLY A 49 -7.95 -5.57 18.13
N SER A 50 -8.80 -5.36 19.14
CA SER A 50 -8.36 -4.86 20.45
C SER A 50 -7.46 -5.86 21.18
N ILE A 51 -7.80 -7.14 21.12
CA ILE A 51 -7.00 -8.23 21.70
C ILE A 51 -5.68 -8.40 20.93
N GLN A 52 -5.70 -8.35 19.60
CA GLN A 52 -4.47 -8.40 18.80
C GLN A 52 -3.52 -7.27 19.20
N HIS A 53 -4.02 -6.05 19.36
CA HIS A 53 -3.22 -4.91 19.79
C HIS A 53 -2.66 -5.07 21.21
N LEU A 54 -3.42 -5.71 22.12
CA LEU A 54 -2.92 -6.08 23.44
C LEU A 54 -1.73 -7.06 23.35
N CYS A 55 -1.86 -8.09 22.50
CA CYS A 55 -0.88 -9.16 22.31
C CYS A 55 0.36 -8.76 21.49
N LEU A 56 0.25 -7.76 20.59
CA LEU A 56 1.36 -7.28 19.75
C LEU A 56 2.59 -6.84 20.56
N SER A 57 2.40 -6.47 21.82
CA SER A 57 3.50 -6.08 22.70
C SER A 57 4.35 -7.27 23.20
N GLN A 58 3.88 -8.51 23.07
CA GLN A 58 4.49 -9.70 23.68
C GLN A 58 4.81 -10.82 22.68
N ILE A 59 4.15 -10.85 21.52
CA ILE A 59 4.29 -11.95 20.55
C ILE A 59 4.54 -11.40 19.14
N SER A 60 5.32 -12.13 18.34
CA SER A 60 5.54 -11.82 16.93
C SER A 60 4.22 -11.83 16.16
N GLY A 61 4.07 -10.93 15.17
CA GLY A 61 2.81 -10.70 14.44
C GLY A 61 2.15 -11.97 13.86
N THR A 62 2.95 -12.97 13.46
CA THR A 62 2.46 -14.27 12.95
C THR A 62 1.66 -15.06 13.98
N LYS A 63 2.11 -15.08 15.24
CA LYS A 63 1.46 -15.80 16.34
C LYS A 63 0.26 -15.05 16.91
N VAL A 64 0.20 -13.73 16.72
CA VAL A 64 -0.91 -12.90 17.22
C VAL A 64 -2.23 -13.24 16.54
N VAL A 65 -2.21 -13.59 15.26
CA VAL A 65 -3.41 -14.04 14.53
C VAL A 65 -3.91 -15.37 15.10
N GLY A 66 -3.01 -16.32 15.35
CA GLY A 66 -3.34 -17.63 15.92
C GLY A 66 -3.95 -17.54 17.33
N VAL A 67 -3.51 -16.58 18.15
CA VAL A 67 -4.07 -16.36 19.50
C VAL A 67 -5.55 -15.94 19.48
N VAL A 68 -6.04 -15.39 18.38
CA VAL A 68 -7.41 -14.86 18.28
C VAL A 68 -8.35 -15.79 17.49
N ASP A 69 -7.81 -16.75 16.74
CA ASP A 69 -8.57 -17.76 16.02
C ASP A 69 -8.83 -18.99 16.92
N PRO A 70 -10.08 -19.30 17.28
CA PRO A 70 -10.41 -20.48 18.09
C PRO A 70 -9.95 -21.82 17.49
N ASN A 71 -9.71 -21.87 16.17
CA ASN A 71 -9.28 -23.09 15.47
C ASN A 71 -7.76 -23.24 15.41
N SER A 72 -7.00 -22.25 15.86
CA SER A 72 -5.54 -22.28 15.82
C SER A 72 -4.95 -23.03 17.02
N GLU A 73 -3.83 -23.71 16.82
CA GLU A 73 -3.05 -24.33 17.91
C GLU A 73 -2.59 -23.29 18.95
N ASP A 74 -2.33 -22.06 18.49
CA ASP A 74 -1.89 -20.94 19.33
C ASP A 74 -3.02 -20.39 20.22
N PHE A 75 -4.29 -20.77 20.00
CA PHE A 75 -5.40 -20.33 20.85
C PHE A 75 -5.24 -20.79 22.31
N ASN A 76 -4.58 -21.92 22.53
CA ASN A 76 -4.31 -22.46 23.85
C ASN A 76 -3.31 -21.61 24.67
N LEU A 77 -2.66 -20.62 24.05
CA LEU A 77 -1.80 -19.67 24.77
C LEU A 77 -2.58 -18.93 25.88
N TRP A 78 -3.89 -18.73 25.73
CA TRP A 78 -4.73 -18.15 26.80
C TRP A 78 -4.83 -19.01 28.06
N GLN A 79 -4.52 -20.30 27.97
CA GLN A 79 -4.48 -21.21 29.13
C GLN A 79 -3.09 -21.24 29.78
N GLN A 80 -2.06 -20.73 29.10
CA GLN A 80 -0.69 -20.74 29.60
C GLN A 80 -0.46 -19.61 30.60
N SER A 81 -0.25 -19.97 31.87
CA SER A 81 -0.01 -18.99 32.94
C SER A 81 1.22 -18.10 32.71
N SER A 82 2.23 -18.59 31.98
CA SER A 82 3.43 -17.82 31.61
C SER A 82 3.11 -16.69 30.64
N PHE A 83 2.32 -16.96 29.61
CA PHE A 83 1.86 -15.96 28.64
C PHE A 83 1.05 -14.87 29.34
N LEU A 84 0.09 -15.27 30.18
CA LEU A 84 -0.73 -14.32 30.93
C LEU A 84 0.08 -13.48 31.92
N LYS A 85 1.05 -14.08 32.62
CA LYS A 85 1.97 -13.34 33.51
C LYS A 85 2.83 -12.35 32.72
N SER A 86 3.32 -12.74 31.53
CA SER A 86 4.10 -11.85 30.66
C SER A 86 3.25 -10.67 30.18
N LEU A 87 2.01 -10.95 29.76
CA LEU A 87 1.06 -9.93 29.35
C LEU A 87 0.71 -9.00 30.52
N LEU A 88 0.42 -9.54 31.71
CA LEU A 88 0.19 -8.75 32.93
C LEU A 88 1.39 -7.87 33.31
N ALA A 89 2.61 -8.42 33.27
CA ALA A 89 3.85 -7.70 33.58
C ALA A 89 4.14 -6.60 32.55
N ALA A 90 3.69 -6.79 31.32
CA ALA A 90 3.85 -5.81 30.26
C ALA A 90 3.00 -4.57 30.49
N HIS A 91 1.92 -4.61 31.29
CA HIS A 91 0.94 -3.53 31.48
C HIS A 91 1.01 -2.90 32.90
N ALA A 92 0.75 -1.59 32.99
CA ALA A 92 0.67 -0.91 34.29
C ALA A 92 -0.50 -1.49 35.10
N THR A 93 -0.29 -1.74 36.39
CA THR A 93 -1.23 -2.45 37.28
C THR A 93 -2.66 -1.89 37.23
N GLU A 94 -2.81 -0.57 37.19
CA GLU A 94 -4.12 0.11 37.13
C GLU A 94 -4.83 -0.06 35.78
N THR A 95 -4.10 0.09 34.67
CA THR A 95 -4.65 -0.11 33.31
C THR A 95 -5.06 -1.56 33.10
N THR A 96 -4.24 -2.48 33.59
CA THR A 96 -4.51 -3.92 33.58
C THR A 96 -5.80 -4.25 34.31
N ALA A 97 -6.01 -3.68 35.51
CA ALA A 97 -7.24 -3.87 36.26
C ALA A 97 -8.48 -3.37 35.49
N SER A 98 -8.38 -2.20 34.86
CA SER A 98 -9.46 -1.62 34.04
C SER A 98 -9.76 -2.43 32.78
N ILE A 99 -8.72 -2.96 32.11
CA ILE A 99 -8.87 -3.85 30.95
C ILE A 99 -9.56 -5.14 31.38
N LEU A 100 -9.10 -5.77 32.46
CA LEU A 100 -9.67 -7.00 33.01
C LEU A 100 -11.13 -6.85 33.42
N GLU A 101 -11.48 -5.74 34.07
CA GLU A 101 -12.86 -5.41 34.40
C GLU A 101 -13.72 -5.30 33.14
N THR A 102 -13.24 -4.56 32.13
CA THR A 102 -13.95 -4.38 30.86
C THR A 102 -14.17 -5.71 30.14
N LEU A 103 -13.15 -6.59 30.11
CA LEU A 103 -13.24 -7.93 29.54
C LEU A 103 -14.27 -8.79 30.29
N LYS A 104 -14.26 -8.79 31.63
CA LYS A 104 -15.27 -9.50 32.43
C LYS A 104 -16.68 -9.01 32.12
N SER A 105 -16.89 -7.71 31.97
CA SER A 105 -18.19 -7.15 31.59
C SER A 105 -18.63 -7.60 30.19
N ILE A 106 -17.72 -7.64 29.20
CA ILE A 106 -18.03 -8.14 27.84
C ILE A 106 -18.46 -9.61 27.91
N HIS A 107 -17.73 -10.42 28.67
CA HIS A 107 -18.06 -11.83 28.86
C HIS A 107 -19.44 -12.04 29.50
N LEU A 108 -19.78 -11.29 30.56
CA LEU A 108 -21.08 -11.37 31.22
C LEU A 108 -22.23 -10.99 30.27
N GLU A 109 -22.06 -9.95 29.44
CA GLU A 109 -23.08 -9.56 28.47
C GLU A 109 -23.21 -10.57 27.33
N LEU A 110 -22.12 -11.19 26.87
CA LEU A 110 -22.19 -12.29 25.90
C LEU A 110 -22.86 -13.54 26.47
N GLN A 111 -22.58 -13.90 27.73
CA GLN A 111 -23.29 -14.98 28.42
C GLN A 111 -24.78 -14.67 28.58
N HIS A 112 -25.13 -13.42 28.87
CA HIS A 112 -26.53 -13.01 28.94
C HIS A 112 -27.21 -13.16 27.58
N ILE A 113 -26.57 -12.72 26.48
CA ILE A 113 -27.09 -12.95 25.12
C ILE A 113 -27.24 -14.45 24.84
N GLN A 114 -26.25 -15.26 25.18
CA GLN A 114 -26.33 -16.71 25.01
C GLN A 114 -27.48 -17.33 25.80
N GLN A 115 -27.66 -16.98 27.08
CA GLN A 115 -28.77 -17.47 27.90
C GLN A 115 -30.14 -17.06 27.34
N GLU A 116 -30.26 -15.83 26.84
CA GLU A 116 -31.47 -15.37 26.16
C GLU A 116 -31.72 -16.16 24.87
N LEU A 117 -30.67 -16.50 24.12
CA LEU A 117 -30.78 -17.34 22.91
C LEU A 117 -31.09 -18.81 23.24
N ASP A 118 -30.53 -19.36 24.31
CA ASP A 118 -30.75 -20.74 24.76
C ASP A 118 -32.17 -20.94 25.29
N LYS A 119 -32.79 -19.92 25.89
CA LYS A 119 -34.22 -19.94 26.25
C LYS A 119 -35.13 -20.15 25.03
N ILE A 120 -34.63 -19.82 23.84
CA ILE A 120 -35.33 -20.01 22.54
C ILE A 120 -35.16 -21.46 22.05
N ASN A 121 -34.33 -22.27 22.69
CA ASN A 121 -34.00 -23.62 22.26
C ASN A 121 -34.71 -24.72 23.09
N PRO A 122 -35.98 -25.05 22.84
CA PRO A 122 -36.58 -26.30 23.27
C PRO A 122 -36.56 -27.34 22.16
N SER A 123 -36.84 -28.59 22.54
CA SER A 123 -37.01 -29.74 21.64
C SER A 123 -37.78 -29.40 20.36
N ALA A 124 -37.40 -30.06 19.26
CA ALA A 124 -37.77 -29.72 17.88
C ALA A 124 -39.28 -29.51 17.59
N VAL A 125 -40.17 -29.97 18.48
CA VAL A 125 -41.63 -29.94 18.29
C VAL A 125 -42.28 -28.64 18.81
N GLU A 126 -41.75 -28.00 19.85
CA GLU A 126 -42.28 -26.70 20.36
C GLU A 126 -41.56 -25.46 19.80
N PHE A 127 -40.41 -25.68 19.15
CA PHE A 127 -39.51 -24.62 18.68
C PHE A 127 -40.22 -23.62 17.77
N ARG A 128 -41.04 -24.06 16.82
CA ARG A 128 -41.69 -23.16 15.84
C ARG A 128 -42.73 -22.22 16.47
N ALA A 129 -43.42 -22.67 17.51
CA ALA A 129 -44.44 -21.87 18.21
C ALA A 129 -43.80 -20.86 19.17
N ARG A 130 -42.80 -21.28 19.94
CA ARG A 130 -42.02 -20.39 20.83
C ARG A 130 -41.17 -19.42 20.04
N LEU A 131 -40.56 -19.82 18.93
CA LEU A 131 -39.83 -18.92 18.04
C LEU A 131 -40.77 -17.91 17.37
N LYS A 132 -41.98 -18.31 16.94
CA LYS A 132 -42.98 -17.33 16.46
C LYS A 132 -43.31 -16.32 17.55
N THR A 133 -43.55 -16.77 18.78
CA THR A 133 -43.88 -15.91 19.93
C THR A 133 -42.73 -14.98 20.29
N PHE A 134 -41.50 -15.52 20.36
CA PHE A 134 -40.28 -14.77 20.59
C PHE A 134 -40.02 -13.75 19.49
N VAL A 135 -40.26 -14.09 18.22
CA VAL A 135 -40.02 -13.14 17.12
C VAL A 135 -41.15 -12.10 16.99
N PHE A 136 -42.38 -12.43 17.38
CA PHE A 136 -43.43 -11.41 17.56
C PHE A 136 -43.08 -10.47 18.72
N ALA A 137 -42.53 -11.00 19.82
CA ALA A 137 -41.92 -10.18 20.87
C ALA A 137 -40.70 -9.40 20.34
N LEU A 138 -39.94 -9.94 19.37
CA LEU A 138 -38.84 -9.23 18.73
C LEU A 138 -39.26 -8.09 17.78
N LYS A 139 -40.51 -8.09 17.32
CA LYS A 139 -41.01 -7.05 16.39
C LYS A 139 -41.83 -5.98 17.12
N SER A 140 -42.37 -6.32 18.30
CA SER A 140 -43.40 -5.51 18.97
C SER A 140 -43.22 -5.36 20.49
N GLY A 141 -42.23 -6.02 21.11
CA GLY A 141 -42.18 -6.21 22.56
C GLY A 141 -40.89 -5.76 23.25
N PRO A 142 -40.97 -5.47 24.56
CA PRO A 142 -39.86 -5.00 25.40
C PRO A 142 -38.69 -5.99 25.51
N ASP A 143 -38.84 -7.27 25.16
CA ASP A 143 -37.76 -8.27 25.25
C ASP A 143 -36.70 -8.14 24.13
N THR A 144 -37.00 -7.49 22.99
CA THR A 144 -35.97 -7.01 22.04
C THR A 144 -34.93 -6.13 22.69
N SER A 145 -35.37 -5.39 23.72
CA SER A 145 -34.51 -4.47 24.41
C SER A 145 -33.41 -5.22 25.14
N ALA A 146 -33.61 -6.47 25.57
CA ALA A 146 -32.61 -7.19 26.34
C ALA A 146 -31.36 -7.52 25.50
N VAL A 147 -31.51 -8.28 24.40
CA VAL A 147 -30.38 -8.64 23.51
C VAL A 147 -29.78 -7.39 22.86
N LYS A 148 -30.62 -6.46 22.39
CA LYS A 148 -30.15 -5.21 21.78
C LYS A 148 -29.48 -4.29 22.79
N SER A 149 -29.94 -4.25 24.04
CA SER A 149 -29.28 -3.51 25.13
C SER A 149 -27.95 -4.14 25.49
N SER A 150 -27.89 -5.48 25.60
CA SER A 150 -26.63 -6.20 25.80
C SER A 150 -25.63 -5.94 24.67
N LEU A 151 -26.06 -5.93 23.40
CA LEU A 151 -25.17 -5.55 22.29
C LEU A 151 -24.72 -4.09 22.35
N LYS A 152 -25.63 -3.15 22.66
CA LYS A 152 -25.25 -1.75 22.87
C LYS A 152 -24.27 -1.58 24.03
N LYS A 153 -24.37 -2.41 25.07
CA LYS A 153 -23.40 -2.44 26.17
C LYS A 153 -22.07 -3.03 25.72
N ILE A 154 -22.07 -4.14 24.97
CA ILE A 154 -20.85 -4.71 24.37
C ILE A 154 -20.16 -3.67 23.49
N HIS A 155 -20.88 -2.95 22.64
CA HIS A 155 -20.33 -1.85 21.83
C HIS A 155 -19.65 -0.77 22.69
N LYS A 156 -20.32 -0.31 23.76
CA LYS A 156 -19.74 0.66 24.71
C LYS A 156 -18.49 0.12 25.41
N LEU A 157 -18.50 -1.16 25.78
CA LEU A 157 -17.38 -1.83 26.44
C LEU A 157 -16.21 -2.05 25.48
N ASN A 158 -16.46 -2.45 24.23
CA ASN A 158 -15.45 -2.56 23.18
C ASN A 158 -14.83 -1.18 22.88
N LYS A 159 -15.64 -0.12 22.78
CA LYS A 159 -15.14 1.25 22.65
C LYS A 159 -14.26 1.66 23.84
N ARG A 160 -14.64 1.29 25.07
CA ARG A 160 -13.82 1.50 26.27
C ARG A 160 -12.52 0.70 26.21
N LEU A 161 -12.58 -0.57 25.78
CA LEU A 161 -11.42 -1.45 25.63
C LEU A 161 -10.44 -0.89 24.60
N CYS A 162 -10.90 -0.48 23.41
CA CYS A 162 -10.07 0.18 22.41
C CYS A 162 -9.36 1.41 22.99
N ARG A 163 -10.07 2.28 23.72
CA ARG A 163 -9.46 3.46 24.37
C ARG A 163 -8.40 3.08 25.39
N LEU A 164 -8.66 2.07 26.24
CA LEU A 164 -7.69 1.61 27.24
C LEU A 164 -6.44 0.99 26.59
N VAL A 165 -6.62 0.29 25.48
CA VAL A 165 -5.53 -0.35 24.74
C VAL A 165 -4.73 0.68 23.92
N SER A 166 -5.38 1.66 23.29
CA SER A 166 -4.73 2.70 22.46
C SER A 166 -4.17 3.89 23.24
N SER A 167 -4.70 4.24 24.41
CA SER A 167 -4.17 5.33 25.25
C SER A 167 -2.73 5.08 25.71
N ARG A 168 -2.31 3.81 25.73
CA ARG A 168 -0.96 3.42 26.15
C ARG A 168 0.09 3.50 25.05
N THR A 169 -0.26 3.21 23.78
CA THR A 169 0.67 3.44 22.66
C THR A 169 1.04 4.92 22.55
N GLN A 170 0.13 5.81 22.97
CA GLN A 170 0.43 7.24 23.06
C GLN A 170 1.32 7.62 24.25
N HIS A 171 1.26 6.92 25.39
CA HIS A 171 2.03 7.33 26.58
C HIS A 171 3.48 6.85 26.62
N ARG A 172 3.82 5.75 25.94
CA ARG A 172 5.24 5.35 25.75
C ARG A 172 5.95 6.18 24.69
N HIS A 173 5.18 6.88 23.87
CA HIS A 173 5.62 7.94 22.97
C HIS A 173 4.93 9.25 23.36
N ALA A 174 5.06 9.68 24.62
CA ALA A 174 4.88 11.10 24.88
C ALA A 174 5.78 11.81 23.85
N PRO A 175 5.22 12.62 22.92
CA PRO A 175 6.02 13.32 21.95
C PRO A 175 6.99 14.12 22.79
N ARG A 176 8.27 13.73 22.73
CA ARG A 176 9.33 14.46 23.40
C ARG A 176 9.28 15.82 22.74
N SER A 177 8.62 16.76 23.41
CA SER A 177 8.51 18.14 22.95
C SER A 177 9.94 18.62 22.75
N GLY A 178 10.32 18.86 21.51
CA GLY A 178 11.60 19.50 21.20
C GLY A 178 12.70 18.57 20.71
N ILE A 179 12.45 17.72 19.73
CA ILE A 179 13.27 17.72 18.51
C ILE A 179 12.30 17.55 17.35
N GLU A 180 11.81 18.66 16.77
CA GLU A 180 11.42 18.63 15.37
C GLU A 180 12.66 18.12 14.63
N THR A 181 12.72 16.83 14.32
CA THR A 181 13.64 16.34 13.31
C THR A 181 13.21 17.03 12.04
N THR A 182 13.76 18.22 11.81
CA THR A 182 13.69 18.91 10.53
C THR A 182 14.36 17.97 9.55
N LEU A 183 13.53 17.16 8.90
CA LEU A 183 13.84 16.34 7.75
C LEU A 183 14.31 17.31 6.65
N CYS A 184 15.58 17.68 6.69
CA CYS A 184 16.11 18.74 5.84
C CYS A 184 16.31 18.17 4.43
N GLY A 185 15.29 18.31 3.58
CA GLY A 185 15.28 17.84 2.20
C GLY A 185 16.24 18.59 1.28
N SER A 186 16.46 19.88 1.55
CA SER A 186 17.32 20.76 0.72
C SER A 186 18.69 20.19 0.37
N THR A 187 19.42 19.58 1.32
CA THR A 187 20.73 18.97 1.02
C THR A 187 20.63 17.79 0.07
N CYS A 188 19.54 17.01 0.15
CA CYS A 188 19.30 15.89 -0.75
C CYS A 188 18.90 16.38 -2.15
N ALA A 189 18.09 17.43 -2.25
CA ALA A 189 17.67 18.00 -3.53
C ALA A 189 18.85 18.59 -4.32
N VAL A 190 19.76 19.31 -3.64
CA VAL A 190 20.99 19.83 -4.26
C VAL A 190 21.87 18.68 -4.74
N PHE A 191 22.08 17.67 -3.89
CA PHE A 191 22.87 16.49 -4.26
C PHE A 191 22.25 15.73 -5.46
N ALA A 192 20.94 15.49 -5.44
CA ALA A 192 20.22 14.81 -6.53
C ALA A 192 20.23 15.61 -7.84
N THR A 193 20.13 16.94 -7.79
CA THR A 193 20.24 17.82 -8.97
C THR A 193 21.65 17.76 -9.56
N GLY A 194 22.68 17.77 -8.73
CA GLY A 194 24.05 17.61 -9.21
C GLY A 194 24.31 16.23 -9.83
N VAL A 195 23.78 15.17 -9.21
CA VAL A 195 23.80 13.82 -9.80
C VAL A 195 23.04 13.76 -11.13
N PHE A 196 21.90 14.44 -11.26
CA PHE A 196 21.16 14.52 -12.53
C PHE A 196 22.04 15.10 -13.65
N ARG A 197 22.65 16.27 -13.41
CA ARG A 197 23.53 16.94 -14.38
C ARG A 197 24.74 16.06 -14.73
N ALA A 198 25.32 15.40 -13.72
CA ALA A 198 26.42 14.49 -13.91
C ALA A 198 26.02 13.27 -14.75
N VAL A 199 24.82 12.73 -14.58
CA VAL A 199 24.34 11.63 -15.44
C VAL A 199 24.11 12.13 -16.87
N GLU A 200 23.44 13.27 -17.02
CA GLU A 200 23.12 13.88 -18.31
C GLU A 200 24.37 14.17 -19.17
N SER A 201 25.42 14.74 -18.57
CA SER A 201 26.63 15.13 -19.29
C SER A 201 27.52 13.96 -19.75
N HIS A 202 27.27 12.75 -19.24
CA HIS A 202 28.08 11.55 -19.51
C HIS A 202 27.33 10.46 -20.27
N TYR A 203 26.11 10.70 -20.75
CA TYR A 203 25.51 9.86 -21.79
C TYR A 203 26.04 10.26 -23.17
N ARG A 204 27.26 9.80 -23.47
CA ARG A 204 28.00 10.15 -24.70
C ARG A 204 27.96 9.09 -25.79
N CYS A 205 27.05 8.14 -25.67
CA CYS A 205 26.88 7.03 -26.59
C CYS A 205 26.10 7.42 -27.85
N SER A 206 26.19 6.57 -28.88
CA SER A 206 25.48 6.70 -30.15
C SER A 206 24.23 5.80 -30.26
N CYS A 207 23.67 5.40 -29.11
CA CYS A 207 22.48 4.54 -29.06
C CYS A 207 21.28 5.20 -29.73
N GLN A 208 20.36 4.43 -30.30
CA GLN A 208 19.15 5.01 -30.92
C GLN A 208 18.09 5.38 -29.88
N ARG A 209 18.08 4.66 -28.75
CA ARG A 209 17.11 4.84 -27.67
C ARG A 209 17.70 5.67 -26.55
N ASP A 210 16.82 6.39 -25.87
CA ASP A 210 17.15 7.07 -24.63
C ASP A 210 17.37 6.05 -23.50
N HIS A 211 18.19 6.43 -22.54
CA HIS A 211 18.62 5.55 -21.47
C HIS A 211 17.76 5.75 -20.22
N PRO A 212 16.93 4.76 -19.84
CA PRO A 212 16.21 4.83 -18.58
C PRO A 212 17.19 4.69 -17.42
N THR A 213 17.31 5.74 -16.62
CA THR A 213 18.06 5.77 -15.37
C THR A 213 17.07 5.98 -14.22
N LYS A 214 17.14 5.11 -13.22
CA LYS A 214 16.19 5.07 -12.10
C LYS A 214 16.87 5.55 -10.82
N LEU A 215 16.49 6.71 -10.28
CA LEU A 215 16.97 7.21 -9.00
C LEU A 215 16.16 6.60 -7.85
N GLN A 216 16.80 5.93 -6.91
CA GLN A 216 16.13 5.46 -5.70
C GLN A 216 15.72 6.65 -4.83
N VAL A 217 14.44 6.66 -4.43
CA VAL A 217 13.92 7.58 -3.42
C VAL A 217 14.71 7.37 -2.13
N PRO A 218 15.23 8.46 -1.53
CA PRO A 218 15.97 8.37 -0.28
C PRO A 218 15.14 7.62 0.78
N PRO A 219 15.75 6.73 1.58
CA PRO A 219 15.01 6.07 2.65
C PRO A 219 14.47 7.12 3.62
N LEU A 220 13.29 6.88 4.20
CA LEU A 220 12.75 7.77 5.22
C LEU A 220 13.76 7.87 6.38
N PRO A 221 14.12 9.08 6.83
CA PRO A 221 15.05 9.24 7.94
C PRO A 221 14.44 8.64 9.19
N LEU A 222 14.99 7.50 9.61
CA LEU A 222 14.67 6.96 10.92
C LEU A 222 15.35 7.86 11.97
N PRO A 223 14.66 8.26 13.04
CA PRO A 223 15.25 9.03 14.12
C PRO A 223 16.41 8.24 14.74
N ARG A 224 17.64 8.54 14.31
CA ARG A 224 18.86 7.94 14.86
C ARG A 224 19.33 8.82 16.01
N SER A 225 19.63 8.17 17.15
CA SER A 225 20.06 8.85 18.38
C SER A 225 21.52 9.29 18.37
N ASP A 226 22.29 8.94 17.34
CA ASP A 226 23.72 9.20 17.32
C ASP A 226 24.03 10.54 16.65
N ALA A 227 24.31 11.55 17.49
CA ALA A 227 24.76 12.89 17.09
C ALA A 227 26.20 12.92 16.51
N GLY A 228 26.70 11.79 16.00
CA GLY A 228 27.99 11.70 15.33
C GLY A 228 27.95 12.32 13.93
N LYS A 229 29.13 12.64 13.37
CA LYS A 229 29.28 13.09 11.96
C LYS A 229 28.46 12.16 11.06
N GLY A 230 27.35 12.68 10.54
CA GLY A 230 26.43 11.91 9.72
C GLY A 230 27.17 11.29 8.53
N PRO A 231 26.81 10.05 8.12
CA PRO A 231 27.32 9.49 6.88
C PRO A 231 27.05 10.47 5.73
N LYS A 232 28.00 10.56 4.80
CA LYS A 232 27.80 11.36 3.58
C LYS A 232 26.50 10.93 2.88
N PRO A 233 25.77 11.88 2.27
CA PRO A 233 24.58 11.53 1.51
C PRO A 233 24.98 10.56 0.39
N THR A 234 24.25 9.46 0.30
CA THR A 234 24.42 8.43 -0.74
C THR A 234 23.10 8.26 -1.45
N LEU A 235 23.12 8.40 -2.77
CA LEU A 235 21.99 8.06 -3.64
C LEU A 235 22.26 6.73 -4.32
N ARG A 236 21.22 6.10 -4.86
CA ARG A 236 21.35 4.88 -5.64
C ARG A 236 20.71 5.08 -7.01
N LEU A 237 21.45 4.74 -8.05
CA LEU A 237 21.00 4.79 -9.44
C LEU A 237 20.88 3.37 -9.97
N LEU A 238 19.78 3.06 -10.62
CA LEU A 238 19.53 1.78 -11.24
C LEU A 238 19.55 1.95 -12.75
N PHE A 239 20.47 1.26 -13.41
CA PHE A 239 20.67 1.28 -14.85
C PHE A 239 20.18 -0.03 -15.46
N SER A 240 19.33 0.06 -16.49
CA SER A 240 18.89 -1.10 -17.26
C SER A 240 19.82 -1.31 -18.45
N VAL A 241 20.29 -2.54 -18.64
CA VAL A 241 21.06 -2.95 -19.82
C VAL A 241 20.11 -3.60 -20.80
N ASP A 242 19.80 -2.86 -21.86
CA ASP A 242 19.06 -3.41 -22.98
C ASP A 242 19.98 -4.30 -23.81
N ASP A 243 19.67 -5.59 -23.88
CA ASP A 243 20.31 -6.54 -24.79
C ASP A 243 19.76 -6.32 -26.21
N GLU A 244 20.10 -5.18 -26.83
CA GLU A 244 19.76 -4.88 -28.23
C GLU A 244 20.29 -5.97 -29.20
N LEU A 245 21.33 -6.70 -28.79
CA LEU A 245 21.92 -7.80 -29.57
C LEU A 245 20.98 -9.01 -29.75
N SER A 246 19.89 -9.12 -28.99
CA SER A 246 18.98 -10.26 -29.08
C SER A 246 18.05 -10.19 -30.29
N LEU A 247 17.71 -8.98 -30.75
CA LEU A 247 16.71 -8.75 -31.79
C LEU A 247 17.29 -8.84 -33.21
N GLU A 248 18.56 -8.46 -33.43
CA GLU A 248 19.16 -8.52 -34.77
C GLU A 248 19.52 -9.95 -35.21
N LYS A 249 19.72 -10.90 -34.27
CA LYS A 249 20.15 -12.26 -34.61
C LYS A 249 19.05 -13.18 -35.17
N HIS A 250 17.79 -12.75 -35.16
CA HIS A 250 16.66 -13.52 -35.70
C HIS A 250 16.17 -13.02 -37.08
N GLY A 251 16.77 -11.95 -37.62
CA GLY A 251 16.30 -11.31 -38.87
C GLY A 251 16.97 -11.77 -40.17
N SER A 252 18.08 -12.52 -40.12
CA SER A 252 18.85 -12.90 -41.33
C SER A 252 18.53 -14.31 -41.86
N GLY A 253 17.26 -14.74 -41.75
CA GLY A 253 16.74 -15.96 -42.36
C GLY A 253 15.96 -15.65 -43.64
N ILE A 254 16.66 -15.60 -44.77
CA ILE A 254 16.19 -15.92 -46.14
C ILE A 254 14.80 -15.35 -46.51
N ARG A 255 14.79 -14.17 -47.14
CA ARG A 255 13.72 -13.77 -48.05
C ARG A 255 13.67 -14.74 -49.23
N ARG A 256 12.65 -15.62 -49.27
CA ARG A 256 12.15 -16.19 -50.52
C ARG A 256 10.82 -15.50 -50.82
N SER A 257 10.83 -14.70 -51.88
CA SER A 257 9.67 -13.99 -52.41
C SER A 257 8.60 -14.97 -52.87
N GLU A 258 7.45 -14.98 -52.20
CA GLU A 258 6.18 -15.35 -52.84
C GLU A 258 5.12 -14.32 -52.50
N SER A 259 4.76 -13.58 -53.54
CA SER A 259 3.59 -12.74 -53.63
C SER A 259 2.35 -13.62 -53.67
N MET A 260 1.38 -13.42 -52.78
CA MET A 260 -0.04 -13.46 -53.16
C MET A 260 -0.94 -12.92 -52.04
N SER A 261 -1.66 -11.86 -52.40
CA SER A 261 -3.08 -11.62 -52.18
C SER A 261 -3.68 -11.71 -50.77
N GLN A 262 -4.15 -10.53 -50.33
CA GLN A 262 -5.09 -10.31 -49.24
C GLN A 262 -6.39 -11.12 -49.42
N SER A 263 -6.81 -11.82 -48.38
CA SER A 263 -8.21 -12.17 -48.15
C SER A 263 -8.52 -12.09 -46.65
N PHE A 264 -9.51 -11.27 -46.34
CA PHE A 264 -10.16 -11.17 -45.03
C PHE A 264 -11.03 -12.41 -44.81
N LEU A 265 -10.83 -13.14 -43.72
CA LEU A 265 -11.85 -14.04 -43.17
C LEU A 265 -11.83 -13.97 -41.64
N SER A 266 -12.88 -13.37 -41.10
CA SER A 266 -13.32 -13.47 -39.71
C SER A 266 -13.69 -14.93 -39.40
N GLY A 267 -13.05 -15.50 -38.39
CA GLY A 267 -13.39 -16.81 -37.83
C GLY A 267 -13.99 -16.63 -36.44
N GLU A 268 -15.32 -16.59 -36.36
CA GLU A 268 -16.07 -16.76 -35.12
C GLU A 268 -16.12 -18.26 -34.78
N THR A 269 -15.44 -18.68 -33.71
CA THR A 269 -15.64 -20.01 -33.13
C THR A 269 -16.86 -19.98 -32.21
N SER A 270 -18.01 -20.26 -32.79
CA SER A 270 -19.26 -20.54 -32.09
C SER A 270 -19.28 -22.02 -31.66
N VAL A 271 -19.37 -22.27 -30.35
CA VAL A 271 -19.63 -23.63 -29.82
C VAL A 271 -21.13 -23.84 -29.76
N SER A 272 -21.62 -24.69 -30.66
CA SER A 272 -23.01 -25.13 -30.74
C SER A 272 -23.32 -26.11 -29.61
N SER A 273 -24.22 -25.74 -28.70
CA SER A 273 -24.89 -26.68 -27.79
C SER A 273 -26.22 -27.09 -28.40
N SER A 274 -26.33 -28.37 -28.76
CA SER A 274 -27.50 -29.04 -29.28
C SER A 274 -28.65 -29.04 -28.26
N LYS A 275 -29.82 -28.58 -28.70
CA LYS A 275 -31.12 -28.80 -28.04
C LYS A 275 -31.61 -30.20 -28.39
N SER A 276 -32.04 -30.97 -27.38
CA SER A 276 -32.99 -32.07 -27.53
C SER A 276 -34.31 -31.71 -26.80
N PRO A 277 -35.48 -32.21 -27.26
CA PRO A 277 -36.78 -31.78 -26.75
C PRO A 277 -37.37 -32.75 -25.72
N GLY A 278 -38.07 -32.17 -24.73
CA GLY A 278 -39.30 -32.69 -24.12
C GLY A 278 -39.16 -33.78 -23.05
N THR A 279 -39.62 -33.50 -21.83
CA THR A 279 -40.87 -34.05 -21.26
C THR A 279 -41.06 -33.59 -19.81
N ASP A 280 -42.33 -33.36 -19.47
CA ASP A 280 -42.83 -32.94 -18.16
C ASP A 280 -42.64 -34.01 -17.07
N ALA A 281 -42.33 -33.60 -15.84
CA ALA A 281 -42.84 -34.21 -14.61
C ALA A 281 -42.44 -33.40 -13.36
N GLU A 282 -43.39 -33.30 -12.44
CA GLU A 282 -43.31 -32.64 -11.16
C GLU A 282 -42.43 -33.38 -10.13
N HIS A 283 -42.21 -32.70 -8.99
CA HIS A 283 -41.83 -33.21 -7.67
C HIS A 283 -40.35 -33.37 -7.27
N SER A 284 -40.07 -32.68 -6.16
CA SER A 284 -39.26 -33.12 -5.00
C SER A 284 -37.82 -32.62 -4.85
N GLN A 285 -37.63 -31.95 -3.69
CA GLN A 285 -36.46 -31.95 -2.81
C GLN A 285 -35.09 -31.58 -3.41
N GLY A 286 -34.69 -30.32 -3.18
CA GLY A 286 -33.31 -29.88 -3.29
C GLY A 286 -32.53 -30.18 -2.00
N ASP A 287 -31.81 -31.30 -2.00
CA ASP A 287 -30.64 -31.51 -1.15
C ASP A 287 -29.45 -30.78 -1.78
N TYR A 288 -28.98 -29.71 -1.14
CA TYR A 288 -27.74 -29.05 -1.52
C TYR A 288 -26.60 -29.62 -0.67
N SER A 289 -25.82 -30.50 -1.29
CA SER A 289 -24.51 -30.93 -0.79
C SER A 289 -23.54 -29.74 -0.81
N LEU A 290 -23.10 -29.28 0.36
CA LEU A 290 -21.99 -28.35 0.52
C LEU A 290 -20.68 -29.12 0.32
N SER A 291 -20.17 -29.12 -0.92
CA SER A 291 -18.79 -29.51 -1.19
C SER A 291 -17.86 -28.37 -0.77
N SER A 292 -17.02 -28.67 0.21
CA SER A 292 -15.84 -27.91 0.60
C SER A 292 -14.87 -27.81 -0.58
N VAL A 293 -14.87 -26.68 -1.28
CA VAL A 293 -13.79 -26.32 -2.19
C VAL A 293 -12.71 -25.61 -1.38
N GLN A 294 -11.70 -26.37 -0.94
CA GLN A 294 -10.40 -25.80 -0.59
C GLN A 294 -9.78 -25.27 -1.89
N SER A 295 -9.91 -23.96 -2.12
CA SER A 295 -9.23 -23.30 -3.23
C SER A 295 -7.74 -23.16 -2.90
N HIS A 296 -6.95 -24.12 -3.34
CA HIS A 296 -5.52 -23.90 -3.56
C HIS A 296 -5.37 -22.94 -4.76
N ASN A 297 -5.50 -21.63 -4.51
CA ASN A 297 -5.14 -20.61 -5.49
C ASN A 297 -3.62 -20.53 -5.57
N SER A 298 -3.04 -21.46 -6.33
CA SER A 298 -1.69 -21.35 -6.84
C SER A 298 -1.64 -20.14 -7.79
N LEU A 299 -0.82 -19.15 -7.44
CA LEU A 299 -0.49 -17.96 -8.24
C LEU A 299 0.36 -18.35 -9.47
N ALA A 300 -0.17 -19.24 -10.31
CA ALA A 300 0.36 -19.56 -11.63
C ALA A 300 -0.59 -19.02 -12.71
N SER A 301 -1.08 -17.78 -12.54
CA SER A 301 -1.68 -17.06 -13.66
C SER A 301 -0.55 -16.64 -14.58
N SER A 302 -0.71 -16.85 -15.89
CA SER A 302 0.25 -16.51 -16.95
C SER A 302 0.69 -15.06 -16.85
N MET A 303 1.72 -14.79 -16.05
CA MET A 303 2.58 -13.65 -16.28
C MET A 303 3.23 -13.90 -17.62
N THR A 304 2.86 -13.13 -18.63
CA THR A 304 3.75 -12.89 -19.77
C THR A 304 5.12 -12.63 -19.17
N LEU A 305 6.09 -13.48 -19.50
CA LEU A 305 7.45 -13.40 -18.98
C LEU A 305 8.03 -12.07 -19.47
N VAL A 306 7.78 -11.00 -18.71
CA VAL A 306 8.40 -9.70 -18.92
C VAL A 306 9.87 -9.97 -18.72
N PHE A 307 10.59 -9.92 -19.84
CA PHE A 307 12.04 -9.93 -19.89
C PHE A 307 12.54 -9.01 -18.79
N ASN A 308 13.31 -9.55 -17.85
CA ASN A 308 13.89 -8.76 -16.79
C ASN A 308 15.25 -8.29 -17.33
N PRO A 309 15.37 -7.07 -17.89
CA PRO A 309 16.65 -6.58 -18.34
C PRO A 309 17.63 -6.65 -17.17
N LYS A 310 18.88 -7.05 -17.44
CA LYS A 310 19.92 -7.02 -16.41
C LYS A 310 20.03 -5.59 -15.91
N CYS A 311 19.82 -5.41 -14.60
CA CYS A 311 19.86 -4.09 -13.99
C CYS A 311 21.03 -3.99 -13.00
N TYR A 312 21.71 -2.84 -13.01
CA TYR A 312 22.80 -2.53 -12.10
C TYR A 312 22.37 -1.38 -11.21
N CYS A 313 22.15 -1.65 -9.93
CA CYS A 313 22.02 -0.61 -8.92
C CYS A 313 23.42 -0.17 -8.55
N LEU A 314 23.75 1.12 -8.65
CA LEU A 314 25.03 1.75 -8.31
C LEU A 314 24.81 2.78 -7.20
N ALA A 315 25.70 2.82 -6.21
CA ALA A 315 25.66 3.86 -5.18
C ALA A 315 26.46 5.08 -5.65
N VAL A 316 25.96 6.27 -5.37
CA VAL A 316 26.56 7.55 -5.78
C VAL A 316 26.90 8.37 -4.55
N THR A 317 28.15 8.80 -4.45
CA THR A 317 28.65 9.62 -3.33
C THR A 317 29.47 10.79 -3.82
N GLU A 318 29.45 11.90 -3.09
CA GLU A 318 30.30 13.05 -3.39
C GLU A 318 31.76 12.81 -2.98
N CYS A 319 32.67 12.99 -3.94
CA CYS A 319 34.10 12.80 -3.78
C CYS A 319 34.85 14.13 -3.89
N GLY A 320 35.65 14.48 -2.88
CA GLY A 320 36.44 15.70 -2.87
C GLY A 320 37.84 15.57 -3.48
N LYS A 321 38.17 14.43 -4.09
CA LYS A 321 39.50 14.18 -4.66
C LYS A 321 39.41 14.09 -6.17
N ASP A 322 40.33 14.74 -6.86
CA ASP A 322 40.58 14.48 -8.28
C ASP A 322 41.27 13.12 -8.41
N ARG A 323 40.52 12.12 -8.87
CA ARG A 323 41.09 10.85 -9.35
C ARG A 323 41.12 10.86 -10.87
N SER A 324 42.01 10.05 -11.44
CA SER A 324 42.18 9.89 -12.90
C SER A 324 41.06 9.12 -13.59
N ASP A 325 40.16 8.49 -12.83
CA ASP A 325 39.25 7.46 -13.35
C ASP A 325 37.87 8.07 -13.71
N GLU A 326 37.88 9.10 -14.55
CA GLU A 326 36.66 9.73 -15.05
C GLU A 326 35.94 8.81 -16.04
N ILE A 327 34.64 8.62 -15.83
CA ILE A 327 33.77 7.87 -16.73
C ILE A 327 33.45 8.78 -17.91
N THR A 328 33.96 8.47 -19.11
CA THR A 328 33.68 9.28 -20.30
C THR A 328 32.29 9.03 -20.88
N ASP A 329 31.78 7.80 -20.74
CA ASP A 329 30.45 7.40 -21.19
C ASP A 329 29.86 6.36 -20.22
N ILE A 330 28.73 6.71 -19.59
CA ILE A 330 28.01 5.82 -18.67
C ILE A 330 27.55 4.57 -19.41
N CYS A 331 27.00 4.72 -20.62
CA CYS A 331 26.45 3.59 -21.37
C CYS A 331 27.50 2.51 -21.63
N SER A 332 28.66 2.91 -22.16
CA SER A 332 29.80 2.02 -22.39
C SER A 332 30.31 1.38 -21.10
N SER A 333 30.34 2.14 -20.00
CA SER A 333 30.82 1.64 -18.70
C SER A 333 29.89 0.58 -18.10
N ILE A 334 28.57 0.79 -18.16
CA ILE A 334 27.58 -0.19 -17.70
C ILE A 334 27.59 -1.44 -18.60
N ARG A 335 27.75 -1.29 -19.92
CA ARG A 335 27.90 -2.43 -20.84
C ARG A 335 29.17 -3.23 -20.57
N ALA A 336 30.29 -2.56 -20.32
CA ALA A 336 31.54 -3.21 -19.95
C ALA A 336 31.39 -4.01 -18.64
N LEU A 337 30.64 -3.47 -17.67
CA LEU A 337 30.28 -4.18 -16.44
C LEU A 337 29.46 -5.45 -16.74
N ALA A 338 28.52 -5.37 -17.68
CA ALA A 338 27.71 -6.52 -18.09
C ALA A 338 28.46 -7.59 -18.88
N GLN A 339 29.53 -7.22 -19.58
CA GLN A 339 30.38 -8.13 -20.36
C GLN A 339 31.50 -8.77 -19.54
N ALA A 340 31.83 -8.20 -18.38
CA ALA A 340 32.86 -8.76 -17.50
C ALA A 340 32.40 -10.11 -16.95
N SER A 341 33.04 -11.19 -17.42
CA SER A 341 32.79 -12.57 -16.93
C SER A 341 33.34 -12.80 -15.52
N ASP A 342 34.28 -11.97 -15.08
CA ASP A 342 34.85 -12.04 -13.74
C ASP A 342 33.91 -11.39 -12.73
N ALA A 343 33.65 -12.09 -11.62
CA ALA A 343 32.77 -11.61 -10.57
C ALA A 343 33.13 -10.16 -10.16
N PRO A 344 32.18 -9.21 -10.19
CA PRO A 344 32.41 -7.77 -9.97
C PRO A 344 32.91 -7.42 -8.55
N SER A 345 33.15 -8.42 -7.70
CA SER A 345 33.49 -8.32 -6.29
C SER A 345 34.86 -7.69 -5.98
N LYS A 346 35.73 -7.45 -6.98
CA LYS A 346 37.04 -6.82 -6.75
C LYS A 346 37.10 -5.31 -7.01
N ARG A 347 36.22 -4.74 -7.84
CA ARG A 347 36.21 -3.28 -8.11
C ARG A 347 35.17 -2.61 -7.21
N GLN A 348 35.64 -1.88 -6.19
CA GLN A 348 34.76 -1.10 -5.30
C GLN A 348 34.15 0.13 -5.99
N THR A 349 34.85 0.67 -6.99
CA THR A 349 34.47 1.90 -7.71
C THR A 349 34.39 1.61 -9.21
N LEU A 350 33.31 2.04 -9.86
CA LEU A 350 33.15 2.00 -11.32
C LEU A 350 33.91 3.16 -11.99
N GLY A 351 33.87 4.34 -11.36
CA GLY A 351 34.59 5.55 -11.78
C GLY A 351 33.93 6.82 -11.23
N ILE A 352 34.31 7.98 -11.77
CA ILE A 352 33.83 9.30 -11.34
C ILE A 352 33.05 9.99 -12.47
N LEU A 353 31.92 10.59 -12.14
CA LEU A 353 31.18 11.54 -12.98
C LEU A 353 31.46 12.97 -12.53
N ARG A 354 31.76 13.87 -13.46
CA ARG A 354 32.00 15.29 -13.18
C ARG A 354 30.86 16.20 -13.62
N ALA A 355 30.24 16.93 -12.69
CA ALA A 355 29.34 18.01 -13.06
C ALA A 355 29.74 19.31 -12.37
N ASP A 356 29.82 20.37 -13.16
CA ASP A 356 30.22 21.70 -12.71
C ASP A 356 31.61 21.67 -12.03
N SER A 357 31.64 21.67 -10.71
CA SER A 357 32.86 21.62 -9.86
C SER A 357 32.83 20.47 -8.84
N VAL A 358 31.87 19.56 -8.97
CA VAL A 358 31.65 18.46 -8.03
C VAL A 358 31.89 17.13 -8.72
N ASN A 359 32.66 16.27 -8.06
CA ASN A 359 32.95 14.91 -8.52
C ASN A 359 32.03 13.92 -7.80
N TYR A 360 31.31 13.09 -8.55
CA TYR A 360 30.42 12.04 -8.04
C TYR A 360 31.03 10.67 -8.31
N GLU A 361 31.38 9.95 -7.25
CA GLU A 361 31.92 8.60 -7.35
C GLU A 361 30.79 7.57 -7.46
N LEU A 362 30.82 6.76 -8.52
CA LEU A 362 29.94 5.61 -8.70
C LEU A 362 30.59 4.38 -8.06
N LEU A 363 30.04 3.94 -6.95
CA LEU A 363 30.45 2.75 -6.22
C LEU A 363 29.69 1.55 -6.78
N SER A 364 30.44 0.49 -7.12
CA SER A 364 29.90 -0.75 -7.68
C SER A 364 29.22 -1.58 -6.59
N PRO A 365 27.91 -1.85 -6.68
CA PRO A 365 27.19 -2.78 -5.84
C PRO A 365 27.07 -4.12 -6.56
N GLY A 366 26.61 -5.14 -5.82
CA GLY A 366 26.34 -6.45 -6.41
C GLY A 366 25.26 -6.36 -7.50
N PRO A 367 25.36 -7.15 -8.59
CA PRO A 367 24.34 -7.21 -9.62
C PRO A 367 22.98 -7.62 -9.01
N ILE A 368 21.91 -6.93 -9.40
CA ILE A 368 20.55 -7.36 -9.09
C ILE A 368 20.17 -8.39 -10.16
N GLY A 369 20.44 -9.68 -9.89
CA GLY A 369 19.72 -10.74 -10.61
C GLY A 369 20.49 -11.81 -11.36
N ASP A 370 21.63 -12.31 -10.87
CA ASP A 370 22.14 -13.62 -11.36
C ASP A 370 21.57 -14.83 -10.57
N GLY A 371 20.61 -14.58 -9.65
CA GLY A 371 19.93 -15.60 -8.85
C GLY A 371 18.78 -15.09 -7.97
N ASP A 372 18.65 -13.77 -7.83
CA ASP A 372 17.58 -13.16 -7.04
C ASP A 372 16.26 -13.14 -7.82
N ALA A 373 15.17 -13.57 -7.19
CA ALA A 373 13.80 -13.48 -7.69
C ALA A 373 13.28 -12.04 -7.83
N LYS A 374 14.17 -11.04 -7.93
CA LYS A 374 13.83 -9.62 -7.97
C LYS A 374 13.50 -9.18 -9.38
N ALA A 375 12.44 -8.41 -9.52
CA ALA A 375 12.02 -7.78 -10.77
C ALA A 375 11.70 -6.31 -10.54
N VAL A 376 12.11 -5.47 -11.48
CA VAL A 376 11.76 -4.05 -11.49
C VAL A 376 10.41 -3.91 -12.18
N LEU A 377 9.39 -3.44 -11.47
CA LEU A 377 8.05 -3.22 -12.01
C LEU A 377 7.76 -1.73 -12.04
N SER A 378 7.21 -1.24 -13.16
CA SER A 378 6.61 0.09 -13.21
C SER A 378 5.42 0.12 -12.25
N LEU A 379 5.18 1.25 -11.59
CA LEU A 379 3.95 1.37 -10.80
C LEU A 379 2.70 1.40 -11.69
N ASP A 380 2.82 1.76 -12.97
CA ASP A 380 1.70 1.65 -13.92
C ASP A 380 1.29 0.19 -14.12
N ASP A 381 2.27 -0.71 -14.27
CA ASP A 381 2.06 -2.16 -14.38
C ASP A 381 1.41 -2.76 -13.12
N LEU A 382 1.66 -2.14 -11.96
CA LEU A 382 1.10 -2.57 -10.68
C LEU A 382 -0.43 -2.39 -10.63
N PHE A 383 -0.97 -1.38 -11.34
CA PHE A 383 -2.41 -1.09 -11.39
C PHE A 383 -3.13 -1.74 -12.58
N THR A 384 -2.42 -2.19 -13.61
CA THR A 384 -3.04 -2.81 -14.79
C THR A 384 -3.24 -4.32 -14.64
N GLY A 385 -2.50 -4.98 -13.76
CA GLY A 385 -2.67 -6.42 -13.51
C GLY A 385 -3.92 -6.78 -12.69
N ASP A 386 -4.29 -8.07 -12.69
CA ASP A 386 -5.28 -8.67 -11.77
C ASP A 386 -4.91 -8.48 -10.27
N GLN A 387 -3.74 -7.90 -10.00
CA GLN A 387 -3.22 -7.42 -8.72
C GLN A 387 -3.99 -6.22 -8.12
N ASN A 388 -5.20 -5.91 -8.62
CA ASN A 388 -6.12 -4.84 -8.21
C ASN A 388 -6.51 -4.80 -6.72
N LYS A 389 -5.84 -5.59 -5.86
CA LYS A 389 -6.01 -5.58 -4.41
C LYS A 389 -4.65 -5.56 -3.73
N LEU A 390 -3.86 -4.52 -3.99
CA LEU A 390 -2.76 -4.18 -3.08
C LEU A 390 -3.33 -4.11 -1.66
N ALA A 391 -2.77 -4.90 -0.75
CA ALA A 391 -3.17 -4.85 0.64
C ALA A 391 -3.02 -3.42 1.17
N ARG A 392 -3.97 -2.97 2.01
CA ARG A 392 -4.01 -1.61 2.56
C ARG A 392 -2.66 -1.14 3.12
N ARG A 393 -1.94 -2.03 3.83
CA ARG A 393 -0.57 -1.78 4.32
C ARG A 393 0.40 -1.36 3.21
N HIS A 394 0.39 -2.06 2.08
CA HIS A 394 1.27 -1.75 0.94
C HIS A 394 0.88 -0.44 0.28
N ARG A 395 -0.42 -0.15 0.16
CA ARG A 395 -0.91 1.13 -0.40
C ARG A 395 -0.45 2.31 0.44
N ILE A 396 -0.58 2.23 1.77
CA ILE A 396 -0.12 3.31 2.67
C ILE A 396 1.42 3.40 2.69
N ASN A 397 2.14 2.27 2.63
CA ASN A 397 3.61 2.31 2.51
C ASN A 397 4.06 3.00 1.21
N LEU A 398 3.38 2.70 0.11
CA LEU A 398 3.65 3.29 -1.20
C LEU A 398 3.29 4.78 -1.20
N ALA A 399 2.14 5.15 -0.63
CA ALA A 399 1.73 6.53 -0.41
C ALA A 399 2.79 7.32 0.38
N LEU A 400 3.29 6.76 1.48
CA LEU A 400 4.33 7.35 2.30
C LEU A 400 5.65 7.51 1.51
N SER A 401 6.07 6.47 0.78
CA SER A 401 7.30 6.49 -0.01
C SER A 401 7.23 7.50 -1.17
N LEU A 402 6.09 7.58 -1.85
CA LEU A 402 5.82 8.57 -2.89
C LEU A 402 5.81 9.98 -2.33
N ALA A 403 5.07 10.22 -1.25
CA ALA A 403 5.00 11.51 -0.60
C ALA A 403 6.39 11.97 -0.15
N TRP A 404 7.18 11.09 0.45
CA TRP A 404 8.55 11.39 0.86
C TRP A 404 9.46 11.69 -0.35
N GLY A 405 9.44 10.87 -1.39
CA GLY A 405 10.24 11.08 -2.60
C GLY A 405 9.88 12.37 -3.31
N ILE A 406 8.60 12.64 -3.50
CA ILE A 406 8.12 13.86 -4.17
C ILE A 406 8.43 15.09 -3.34
N THR A 407 8.10 15.12 -2.05
CA THR A 407 8.40 16.29 -1.21
C THR A 407 9.90 16.58 -1.13
N THR A 408 10.75 15.55 -1.15
CA THR A 408 12.21 15.71 -1.15
C THR A 408 12.79 16.12 -2.51
N LEU A 409 12.20 15.68 -3.62
CA LEU A 409 12.80 15.80 -4.96
C LEU A 409 12.00 16.68 -5.94
N HIS A 410 10.91 17.32 -5.52
CA HIS A 410 10.04 18.12 -6.39
C HIS A 410 10.74 19.30 -7.08
N GLN A 411 11.83 19.85 -6.50
CA GLN A 411 12.61 20.93 -7.10
C GLN A 411 13.71 20.44 -8.05
N THR A 412 13.86 19.12 -8.17
CA THR A 412 14.93 18.52 -8.96
C THR A 412 14.41 18.15 -10.34
N PRO A 413 15.28 18.10 -11.38
CA PRO A 413 14.87 17.66 -12.71
C PRO A 413 14.41 16.19 -12.78
N TRP A 414 14.60 15.42 -11.72
CA TRP A 414 14.14 14.03 -11.62
C TRP A 414 12.61 13.91 -11.66
N ILE A 415 11.87 14.91 -11.17
CA ILE A 415 10.40 14.88 -11.15
C ILE A 415 9.88 16.02 -12.01
N GLY A 416 9.22 15.66 -13.12
CA GLY A 416 8.59 16.65 -13.98
C GLY A 416 7.25 17.13 -13.41
N PRO A 417 6.76 18.32 -13.80
CA PRO A 417 5.42 18.80 -13.42
C PRO A 417 4.31 17.88 -13.95
N SER A 418 4.60 17.15 -15.03
CA SER A 418 3.70 16.21 -15.69
C SER A 418 4.02 14.75 -15.39
N TRP A 419 4.56 14.43 -14.21
CA TRP A 419 4.88 13.06 -13.83
C TRP A 419 3.64 12.15 -13.76
N THR A 420 3.84 10.86 -14.03
CA THR A 420 2.82 9.81 -14.02
C THR A 420 3.35 8.55 -13.32
N TRP A 421 2.51 7.52 -13.16
CA TRP A 421 2.93 6.27 -12.53
C TRP A 421 4.03 5.51 -13.29
N SER A 422 4.17 5.72 -14.61
CA SER A 422 5.27 5.11 -15.38
C SER A 422 6.63 5.71 -15.04
N ASP A 423 6.66 6.92 -14.49
CA ASP A 423 7.89 7.57 -14.01
C ASP A 423 8.37 6.97 -12.68
N PHE A 424 7.61 6.05 -12.09
CA PHE A 424 7.95 5.40 -10.84
C PHE A 424 8.05 3.90 -11.03
N SER A 425 9.02 3.28 -10.36
CA SER A 425 9.21 1.84 -10.40
C SER A 425 9.56 1.31 -9.02
N ALA A 426 9.20 0.07 -8.74
CA ALA A 426 9.58 -0.60 -7.49
C ALA A 426 10.28 -1.91 -7.80
N VAL A 427 11.25 -2.27 -6.96
CA VAL A 427 11.89 -3.59 -7.02
C VAL A 427 11.06 -4.55 -6.17
N THR A 428 10.49 -5.54 -6.83
CA THR A 428 9.63 -6.55 -6.22
C THR A 428 10.34 -7.89 -6.19
N ASN A 429 10.13 -8.65 -5.13
CA ASN A 429 10.54 -10.04 -5.07
C ASN A 429 9.39 -10.91 -5.61
N ARG A 430 9.56 -11.48 -6.81
CA ARG A 430 8.56 -12.31 -7.50
C ARG A 430 8.08 -13.47 -6.65
N GLN A 431 8.95 -14.07 -5.84
CA GLN A 431 8.58 -15.21 -5.00
C GLN A 431 7.70 -14.81 -3.81
N ARG A 432 7.90 -13.60 -3.28
CA ARG A 432 7.20 -13.13 -2.08
C ARG A 432 6.05 -12.16 -2.36
N GLY A 433 5.95 -11.64 -3.58
CA GLY A 433 5.03 -10.54 -3.92
C GLY A 433 5.29 -9.28 -3.09
N GLN A 434 6.50 -9.13 -2.55
CA GLN A 434 6.87 -8.06 -1.62
C GLN A 434 7.74 -7.02 -2.31
N PHE A 435 7.59 -5.75 -1.91
CA PHE A 435 8.48 -4.67 -2.30
C PHE A 435 9.74 -4.75 -1.43
N ASP A 436 10.81 -5.29 -1.99
CA ASP A 436 12.05 -5.59 -1.25
C ASP A 436 13.01 -4.40 -1.22
N GLU A 437 12.92 -3.48 -2.19
CA GLU A 437 13.83 -2.33 -2.28
C GLU A 437 13.06 -1.11 -2.75
N GLY A 438 13.29 0.02 -2.06
CA GLY A 438 12.48 1.24 -2.09
C GLY A 438 12.15 1.78 -3.48
N LEU A 439 11.23 2.75 -3.51
CA LEU A 439 10.72 3.35 -4.73
C LEU A 439 11.83 3.98 -5.59
N PHE A 440 11.74 3.88 -6.91
CA PHE A 440 12.65 4.50 -7.88
C PHE A 440 11.90 5.47 -8.78
N ILE A 441 12.55 6.57 -9.17
CA ILE A 441 12.10 7.57 -10.13
C ILE A 441 12.85 7.36 -11.43
N THR A 442 12.14 7.04 -12.51
CA THR A 442 12.71 6.82 -13.84
C THR A 442 12.84 8.15 -14.59
N LYS A 443 14.02 8.42 -15.13
CA LYS A 443 14.25 9.44 -16.14
C LYS A 443 14.95 8.88 -17.36
N TYR A 444 14.60 9.42 -18.52
CA TYR A 444 15.17 9.05 -19.80
C TYR A 444 16.21 10.10 -20.18
N PHE A 445 17.44 9.65 -20.40
CA PHE A 445 18.54 10.50 -20.80
C PHE A 445 18.85 10.26 -22.28
N PRO A 446 18.85 11.30 -23.12
CA PRO A 446 19.08 11.15 -24.55
C PRO A 446 20.52 10.72 -24.82
N SER A 447 20.71 9.95 -25.89
CA SER A 447 22.04 9.68 -26.44
C SER A 447 22.53 10.87 -27.27
N GLN A 448 23.83 10.96 -27.56
CA GLN A 448 24.38 12.01 -28.44
C GLN A 448 23.76 12.01 -29.83
N ARG A 449 23.35 10.83 -30.33
CA ARG A 449 22.76 10.70 -31.66
C ARG A 449 21.40 11.40 -31.76
N ASN A 450 20.62 11.37 -30.67
CA ASN A 450 19.29 11.99 -30.61
C ASN A 450 19.37 13.52 -30.50
N ILE A 451 20.49 14.08 -30.05
CA ILE A 451 20.69 15.54 -29.98
C ILE A 451 20.87 16.15 -31.38
N ILE A 452 21.49 15.42 -32.31
CA ILE A 452 21.89 15.95 -33.63
C ILE A 452 20.76 15.85 -34.66
N SER A 453 19.82 14.92 -34.48
CA SER A 453 18.55 14.96 -35.21
C SER A 453 17.58 15.84 -34.42
N PRO A 454 17.33 17.10 -34.82
CA PRO A 454 16.14 17.79 -34.36
C PRO A 454 14.94 17.01 -34.93
N GLY A 455 14.53 15.96 -34.22
CA GLY A 455 13.15 15.51 -34.28
C GLY A 455 12.26 16.73 -34.02
N PRO A 456 11.01 16.74 -34.52
CA PRO A 456 10.11 17.86 -34.31
C PRO A 456 10.18 18.22 -32.83
N LEU A 457 10.70 19.43 -32.55
CA LEU A 457 11.04 19.90 -31.21
C LEU A 457 10.02 19.34 -30.24
N ASP A 458 10.51 18.65 -29.20
CA ASP A 458 9.74 18.23 -28.02
C ASP A 458 8.47 19.03 -27.98
N GLN A 459 7.35 18.38 -28.29
CA GLN A 459 6.02 18.99 -28.32
C GLN A 459 5.98 19.91 -27.12
N GLN A 460 6.18 21.22 -27.35
CA GLN A 460 6.19 22.22 -26.30
C GLN A 460 4.86 21.99 -25.66
N THR A 461 4.89 21.34 -24.49
CA THR A 461 3.71 20.73 -23.94
C THR A 461 2.90 21.95 -23.58
N THR A 462 1.91 22.26 -24.42
CA THR A 462 1.13 23.48 -24.30
C THR A 462 0.76 23.56 -22.84
N PRO A 463 1.14 24.63 -22.12
CA PRO A 463 1.07 24.65 -20.66
C PRO A 463 -0.33 24.17 -20.28
N SER A 464 -0.38 22.98 -19.67
CA SER A 464 -1.63 22.33 -19.30
C SER A 464 -2.45 23.36 -18.51
N LEU A 465 -3.78 23.44 -18.71
CA LEU A 465 -4.58 24.43 -17.97
C LEU A 465 -4.44 24.21 -16.45
N LEU A 466 -4.08 22.99 -16.05
CA LEU A 466 -3.70 22.64 -14.68
C LEU A 466 -2.53 23.47 -14.17
N SER A 467 -1.47 23.67 -14.98
CA SER A 467 -0.31 24.51 -14.60
C SER A 467 -0.66 25.98 -14.38
N ILE A 468 -1.72 26.47 -15.04
CA ILE A 468 -2.24 27.83 -14.87
C ILE A 468 -3.16 27.90 -13.65
N ALA A 469 -4.01 26.87 -13.46
CA ALA A 469 -4.99 26.83 -12.38
C ALA A 469 -4.39 26.50 -11.00
N ILE A 470 -3.26 25.79 -10.98
CA ILE A 470 -2.63 25.25 -9.78
C ILE A 470 -1.22 25.82 -9.64
N GLY A 471 -0.85 26.24 -8.42
CA GLY A 471 0.49 26.76 -8.16
C GLY A 471 1.56 25.67 -8.25
N GLU A 472 1.31 24.53 -7.61
CA GLU A 472 2.28 23.43 -7.49
C GLU A 472 1.77 22.13 -8.16
N PRO A 473 1.86 21.97 -9.50
CA PRO A 473 1.27 20.84 -10.21
C PRO A 473 1.80 19.47 -9.74
N VAL A 474 3.09 19.40 -9.36
CA VAL A 474 3.72 18.18 -8.83
C VAL A 474 3.01 17.69 -7.57
N ILE A 475 2.62 18.60 -6.68
CA ILE A 475 1.95 18.28 -5.41
C ILE A 475 0.47 17.93 -5.64
N ALA A 476 -0.20 18.60 -6.58
CA ALA A 476 -1.56 18.22 -6.96
C ALA A 476 -1.63 16.80 -7.52
N ARG A 477 -0.67 16.42 -8.38
CA ARG A 477 -0.55 15.05 -8.90
C ARG A 477 -0.26 14.01 -7.82
N LEU A 478 0.47 14.38 -6.76
CA LEU A 478 0.59 13.52 -5.58
C LEU A 478 -0.80 13.28 -4.95
N GLY A 479 -1.66 14.31 -4.88
CA GLY A 479 -3.04 14.15 -4.45
C GLY A 479 -3.82 13.14 -5.28
N TYR A 480 -3.68 13.15 -6.62
CA TYR A 480 -4.31 12.17 -7.51
C TYR A 480 -3.82 10.76 -7.20
N ALA A 481 -2.50 10.58 -7.11
CA ALA A 481 -1.89 9.30 -6.83
C ALA A 481 -2.34 8.73 -5.46
N LEU A 482 -2.49 9.59 -4.45
CA LEU A 482 -2.98 9.18 -3.13
C LEU A 482 -4.44 8.73 -3.15
N ILE A 483 -5.30 9.35 -3.96
CA ILE A 483 -6.69 8.89 -4.18
C ILE A 483 -6.69 7.55 -4.90
N GLU A 484 -5.89 7.38 -5.94
CA GLU A 484 -5.77 6.12 -6.68
C GLU A 484 -5.28 4.99 -5.77
N LEU A 485 -4.37 5.28 -4.84
CA LEU A 485 -3.93 4.34 -3.81
C LEU A 485 -5.01 4.03 -2.77
N ALA A 486 -5.84 4.99 -2.38
CA ALA A 486 -6.97 4.72 -1.49
C ALA A 486 -8.00 3.81 -2.18
N ALA A 487 -8.37 4.14 -3.42
CA ALA A 487 -9.32 3.39 -4.23
C ALA A 487 -8.80 2.02 -4.70
N GLY A 488 -7.47 1.85 -4.78
CA GLY A 488 -6.83 0.70 -5.41
C GLY A 488 -7.07 0.61 -6.92
N LYS A 489 -7.41 1.73 -7.57
CA LYS A 489 -7.74 1.81 -9.00
C LYS A 489 -7.29 3.15 -9.57
N ARG A 490 -7.12 3.21 -10.90
CA ARG A 490 -6.75 4.46 -11.61
C ARG A 490 -7.90 5.46 -11.62
N LEU A 491 -7.58 6.75 -11.54
CA LEU A 491 -8.53 7.86 -11.50
C LEU A 491 -9.40 7.88 -12.76
N ALA A 492 -8.80 7.52 -13.90
CA ALA A 492 -9.51 7.34 -15.16
C ALA A 492 -10.69 6.35 -15.09
N SER A 493 -10.64 5.37 -14.18
CA SER A 493 -11.72 4.41 -13.94
C SER A 493 -12.79 4.89 -12.96
N LEU A 494 -12.51 5.98 -12.24
CA LEU A 494 -13.41 6.62 -11.27
C LEU A 494 -14.20 7.78 -11.88
N HIS A 495 -13.96 8.09 -13.16
CA HIS A 495 -14.74 9.09 -13.88
C HIS A 495 -16.21 8.69 -13.98
N GLU A 496 -17.10 9.62 -13.63
CA GLU A 496 -18.51 9.45 -13.91
C GLU A 496 -18.73 9.40 -15.43
N PRO A 497 -19.47 8.39 -15.95
CA PRO A 497 -19.71 8.23 -17.39
C PRO A 497 -20.37 9.45 -18.06
N SER A 498 -20.99 10.34 -17.27
CA SER A 498 -21.70 11.54 -17.71
C SER A 498 -20.84 12.81 -17.79
N ALA A 499 -19.58 12.78 -17.33
CA ALA A 499 -18.72 13.96 -17.38
C ALA A 499 -18.26 14.23 -18.82
N SER A 500 -18.59 15.42 -19.33
CA SER A 500 -18.30 15.95 -20.67
C SER A 500 -16.91 15.59 -21.24
N THR A 501 -16.82 15.50 -22.57
CA THR A 501 -15.60 15.32 -23.39
C THR A 501 -14.66 16.53 -23.36
N SER A 502 -14.35 17.05 -22.17
CA SER A 502 -13.32 18.05 -21.93
C SER A 502 -12.06 17.68 -22.70
N THR A 503 -11.52 18.62 -23.47
CA THR A 503 -10.28 18.41 -24.22
C THR A 503 -9.07 18.29 -23.29
N ASP A 504 -9.17 18.79 -22.06
CA ASP A 504 -8.10 18.74 -21.06
C ASP A 504 -8.37 17.64 -20.01
N LYS A 505 -7.62 16.55 -20.13
CA LYS A 505 -7.66 15.39 -19.24
C LYS A 505 -7.16 15.72 -17.83
N ASP A 506 -6.12 16.56 -17.72
CA ASP A 506 -5.53 16.92 -16.43
C ASP A 506 -6.52 17.73 -15.57
N LEU A 507 -7.30 18.61 -16.21
CA LEU A 507 -8.36 19.36 -15.55
C LEU A 507 -9.51 18.45 -15.10
N GLN A 508 -9.90 17.48 -15.94
CA GLN A 508 -10.92 16.51 -15.59
C GLN A 508 -10.50 15.63 -14.40
N ASP A 509 -9.24 15.17 -14.40
CA ASP A 509 -8.65 14.43 -13.30
C ASP A 509 -8.66 15.27 -12.00
N LEU A 510 -8.32 16.57 -12.07
CA LEU A 510 -8.40 17.49 -10.92
C LEU A 510 -9.81 17.59 -10.34
N LEU A 511 -10.81 17.82 -11.20
CA LEU A 511 -12.20 18.01 -10.77
C LEU A 511 -12.75 16.73 -10.16
N THR A 512 -12.44 15.58 -10.76
CA THR A 512 -12.80 14.26 -10.23
C THR A 512 -12.16 14.02 -8.88
N ALA A 513 -10.85 14.28 -8.75
CA ALA A 513 -10.12 14.12 -7.50
C ALA A 513 -10.71 14.99 -6.37
N ARG A 514 -11.06 16.25 -6.66
CA ARG A 514 -11.72 17.14 -5.69
C ARG A 514 -13.10 16.62 -5.31
N HIS A 515 -13.91 16.21 -6.28
CA HIS A 515 -15.23 15.65 -6.01
C HIS A 515 -15.17 14.40 -5.10
N LEU A 516 -14.25 13.47 -5.37
CA LEU A 516 -14.05 12.30 -4.53
C LEU A 516 -13.60 12.67 -3.10
N LEU A 517 -12.75 13.69 -2.96
CA LEU A 517 -12.35 14.17 -1.64
C LEU A 517 -13.53 14.82 -0.89
N ASP A 518 -14.27 15.71 -1.55
CA ASP A 518 -15.36 16.49 -0.95
C ASP A 518 -16.58 15.62 -0.56
N THR A 519 -16.83 14.54 -1.31
CA THR A 519 -17.88 13.55 -0.99
C THR A 519 -17.52 12.65 0.20
N GLY A 520 -16.27 12.69 0.68
CA GLY A 520 -15.80 11.89 1.80
C GLY A 520 -15.31 10.49 1.40
N PHE A 521 -15.25 10.16 0.11
CA PHE A 521 -14.81 8.85 -0.37
C PHE A 521 -13.45 8.43 0.21
N VAL A 522 -12.47 9.34 0.21
CA VAL A 522 -11.12 9.07 0.73
C VAL A 522 -11.13 8.79 2.25
N ARG A 523 -12.00 9.49 2.99
CA ARG A 523 -12.14 9.29 4.43
C ARG A 523 -12.76 7.93 4.74
N ASP A 524 -13.72 7.51 3.92
CA ASP A 524 -14.47 6.27 4.11
C ASP A 524 -13.63 5.04 3.70
N GLU A 525 -12.82 5.14 2.65
CA GLU A 525 -11.90 4.07 2.21
C GLU A 525 -10.66 3.93 3.12
N GLU A 526 -10.13 5.05 3.61
CA GLU A 526 -8.93 5.06 4.46
C GLU A 526 -9.22 5.63 5.85
N CYS A 527 -8.95 6.92 6.07
CA CYS A 527 -9.30 7.59 7.33
C CYS A 527 -9.21 9.13 7.19
N GLU A 528 -9.67 9.84 8.22
CA GLU A 528 -9.62 11.31 8.28
C GLU A 528 -8.20 11.88 8.08
N ALA A 529 -7.18 11.26 8.69
CA ALA A 529 -5.80 11.74 8.57
C ALA A 529 -5.26 11.61 7.13
N TYR A 530 -5.63 10.53 6.42
CA TYR A 530 -5.26 10.35 5.02
C TYR A 530 -6.01 11.35 4.13
N SER A 531 -7.30 11.55 4.38
CA SER A 531 -8.12 12.55 3.69
C SER A 531 -7.54 13.96 3.83
N ALA A 532 -7.09 14.34 5.04
CA ALA A 532 -6.45 15.62 5.29
C ALA A 532 -5.14 15.81 4.48
N VAL A 533 -4.36 14.73 4.29
CA VAL A 533 -3.16 14.76 3.44
C VAL A 533 -3.53 14.99 1.97
N VAL A 534 -4.53 14.27 1.47
CA VAL A 534 -5.02 14.46 0.09
C VAL A 534 -5.56 15.88 -0.10
N HIS A 535 -6.28 16.42 0.89
CA HIS A 535 -6.73 17.80 0.89
C HIS A 535 -5.57 18.80 0.80
N ALA A 536 -4.53 18.61 1.61
CA ALA A 536 -3.33 19.46 1.56
C ALA A 536 -2.67 19.41 0.17
N CYS A 537 -2.64 18.26 -0.50
CA CYS A 537 -2.10 18.11 -1.85
C CYS A 537 -2.94 18.83 -2.93
N LEU A 538 -4.26 18.61 -2.94
CA LEU A 538 -5.16 19.09 -4.01
C LEU A 538 -5.51 20.58 -3.89
N TYR A 539 -5.67 21.07 -2.67
CA TYR A 539 -5.98 22.48 -2.40
C TYR A 539 -4.73 23.31 -2.14
N GLN A 540 -3.58 22.66 -1.88
CA GLN A 540 -2.32 23.33 -1.56
C GLN A 540 -2.49 24.28 -0.38
N GLN A 541 -3.26 23.84 0.61
CA GLN A 541 -3.62 24.63 1.77
C GLN A 541 -3.33 23.85 3.04
N ILE A 542 -2.68 24.52 4.00
CA ILE A 542 -2.33 23.94 5.28
C ILE A 542 -2.73 24.87 6.43
N GLN A 543 -3.05 24.28 7.57
CA GLN A 543 -3.30 25.01 8.81
C GLN A 543 -2.04 24.97 9.66
N ARG A 544 -1.48 26.14 10.00
CA ARG A 544 -0.36 26.25 10.95
C ARG A 544 -0.90 26.47 12.36
N ASP A 545 -0.27 25.87 13.36
CA ASP A 545 -0.68 25.99 14.77
C ASP A 545 -0.73 27.44 15.27
N GLU A 546 0.13 28.30 14.74
CA GLU A 546 0.30 29.69 15.18
C GLU A 546 -0.54 30.70 14.38
N GLY A 547 -1.25 30.25 13.33
CA GLY A 547 -1.94 31.13 12.39
C GLY A 547 -3.47 31.02 12.45
N LEU A 548 -4.15 32.17 12.47
CA LEU A 548 -5.58 32.25 12.17
C LEU A 548 -5.78 32.16 10.65
N GLY A 549 -5.83 30.95 10.08
CA GLY A 549 -6.25 30.74 8.70
C GLY A 549 -5.53 29.62 7.94
N LEU A 550 -6.09 29.27 6.78
CA LEU A 550 -5.48 28.36 5.81
C LEU A 550 -4.41 29.12 5.01
N MET A 551 -3.18 28.62 5.02
CA MET A 551 -2.09 29.17 4.23
C MET A 551 -1.93 28.38 2.94
N LYS A 552 -1.79 29.08 1.81
CA LYS A 552 -1.50 28.46 0.52
C LYS A 552 -0.01 28.09 0.46
N LEU A 553 0.29 26.83 0.17
CA LEU A 553 1.63 26.32 -0.07
C LEU A 553 2.18 26.88 -1.38
N ARG A 554 3.35 27.52 -1.34
CA ARG A 554 4.08 27.98 -2.53
C ARG A 554 5.56 27.59 -2.42
N SER A 555 6.13 27.05 -3.48
CA SER A 555 7.54 26.64 -3.56
C SER A 555 8.53 27.78 -3.28
N GLN A 556 8.09 29.03 -3.43
CA GLN A 556 8.87 30.23 -3.11
C GLN A 556 8.99 30.51 -1.60
N ASP A 557 8.15 29.90 -0.77
CA ASP A 557 8.16 30.14 0.67
C ASP A 557 9.34 29.41 1.33
N ALA A 558 10.08 30.09 2.19
CA ALA A 558 11.24 29.51 2.90
C ALA A 558 10.88 28.27 3.76
N TRP A 559 9.61 28.15 4.15
CA TRP A 559 9.10 27.06 4.99
C TRP A 559 8.41 25.96 4.19
N PHE A 560 8.38 26.05 2.85
CA PHE A 560 7.61 25.16 1.98
C PHE A 560 7.93 23.69 2.21
N GLU A 561 9.21 23.31 2.25
CA GLU A 561 9.63 21.92 2.48
C GLU A 561 9.17 21.40 3.86
N ARG A 562 9.32 22.24 4.90
CA ARG A 562 8.92 21.90 6.27
C ARG A 562 7.42 21.71 6.35
N ASP A 563 6.67 22.61 5.72
CA ASP A 563 5.23 22.62 5.70
C ASP A 563 4.66 21.43 4.91
N LEU A 564 5.24 21.09 3.74
CA LEU A 564 4.91 19.88 2.99
C LEU A 564 5.18 18.62 3.83
N THR A 565 6.36 18.52 4.43
CA THR A 565 6.72 17.37 5.25
C THR A 565 5.75 17.22 6.42
N ARG A 566 5.43 18.31 7.12
CA ARG A 566 4.54 18.31 8.27
C ARG A 566 3.10 18.00 7.91
N ALA A 567 2.59 18.51 6.79
CA ALA A 567 1.20 18.36 6.39
C ALA A 567 0.92 17.08 5.59
N ILE A 568 1.93 16.53 4.91
CA ILE A 568 1.76 15.39 3.98
C ILE A 568 2.49 14.15 4.49
N VAL A 569 3.80 14.24 4.73
CA VAL A 569 4.62 13.07 5.06
C VAL A 569 4.38 12.62 6.50
N GLN A 570 4.38 13.54 7.46
CA GLN A 570 4.26 13.22 8.88
C GLN A 570 2.94 12.50 9.22
N PRO A 571 1.76 12.92 8.71
CA PRO A 571 0.52 12.20 9.00
C PRO A 571 0.51 10.79 8.41
N LEU A 572 1.01 10.60 7.18
CA LEU A 572 1.16 9.27 6.58
C LEU A 572 2.13 8.39 7.37
N TYR A 573 3.24 8.96 7.84
CA TYR A 573 4.21 8.26 8.69
C TYR A 573 3.58 7.86 10.02
N ASN A 574 2.86 8.78 10.68
CA ASN A 574 2.17 8.53 11.94
C ASN A 574 1.10 7.44 11.78
N MET A 575 0.34 7.47 10.67
CA MET A 575 -0.63 6.42 10.35
C MET A 575 0.06 5.07 10.19
N TYR A 576 1.11 5.01 9.37
CA TYR A 576 1.84 3.77 9.12
C TYR A 576 2.43 3.20 10.41
N THR A 577 3.10 4.05 11.20
CA THR A 577 3.75 3.63 12.44
C THR A 577 2.78 3.21 13.54
N ARG A 578 1.64 3.88 13.65
CA ARG A 578 0.58 3.52 14.58
C ARG A 578 0.00 2.13 14.28
N GLU A 579 -0.13 1.77 13.01
CA GLU A 579 -0.80 0.53 12.60
C GLU A 579 0.17 -0.64 12.43
N TRP A 580 1.41 -0.40 11.96
CA TRP A 580 2.38 -1.45 11.60
C TRP A 580 3.76 -1.29 12.23
N GLY A 581 3.98 -0.27 13.06
CA GLY A 581 5.29 0.05 13.61
C GLY A 581 6.21 0.76 12.61
N SER A 582 7.48 0.91 12.96
CA SER A 582 8.45 1.61 12.11
C SER A 582 8.45 1.02 10.69
N PRO A 583 8.49 1.85 9.62
CA PRO A 583 8.69 1.37 8.25
C PRO A 583 10.01 0.61 8.19
N SER A 584 9.93 -0.71 8.30
CA SER A 584 11.10 -1.57 8.21
C SER A 584 11.47 -1.68 6.73
N THR A 585 12.74 -1.54 6.39
CA THR A 585 13.24 -1.68 5.01
C THR A 585 13.10 -3.10 4.45
N ALA A 586 12.70 -4.06 5.27
CA ALA A 586 12.29 -5.39 4.83
C ALA A 586 11.08 -5.81 5.69
N VAL A 587 9.89 -5.76 5.10
CA VAL A 587 8.69 -6.35 5.71
C VAL A 587 8.41 -7.66 5.02
N SER A 588 8.74 -8.76 5.69
CA SER A 588 8.24 -10.08 5.33
C SER A 588 6.73 -10.12 5.62
N ALA A 589 5.92 -10.16 4.56
CA ALA A 589 4.54 -10.59 4.63
C ALA A 589 4.49 -12.12 4.62
N TYR A 590 4.65 -12.73 5.79
CA TYR A 590 4.00 -13.99 6.19
C TYR A 590 3.97 -14.02 7.72
#